data_AF-E4YSD6-F1
#
_entry.id   AF-E4YSD6-F1
#
_cell.length_a   1.000
_cell.length_b   1.000
_cell.length_c   1.000
_cell.angle_alpha   90.00
_cell.angle_beta   90.00
_cell.angle_gamma   90.00
#
_symmetry.space_group_name_H-M   'P 1'
#
loop_
_entity.id
_entity.type
_entity.pdbx_description
1 polymer ?
#
loop_
_entity_poly.entity_id
_entity_poly.type
_entity_poly.pdbx_seq_one_letter_code
_entity_poly.pdbx_strand_id
1 'polypeptide(L)'
;MTLKDNEKQVLLTFDLPVGNIKVTVDKSFTDVSCVRICDGKLEQLDLAKPFLKNTGYMLMARQIDGQGIIKIGEAITIDTSLLENGIGSIRESLGGELEDINVNYLVISACPSTTNYKTSNRTWRKARPLEVGHRGCGNSFNTKNKDNVVDPSLIANIRENSIQSLTTARILGNADMVEFDVTLTKDLIPIIYHDLSVLKQSDEVKIKDLTHQEMLSTEVCDMSRKTLSHEPTYDVTDSAAGSQTCPTFSSVCEEVDACVDFNVELKWPAMDSVDEQNFFNINDYCDRIIDVVRKSKTSRGIVYSSFSPRVCACLKFKQSEFEVIQLVWGDSGHYGIHHDIRVKSVSNAAAWCQFLDMSGVNTLVNDALNNDTFEKSLKDIRDKNLVIGVYGDLLNYEENRVYCRNLGLDLIIYDNIHVFNKTS
;
A
#
# COMPACT_ATOMS: atom_id res chain seq x y z
N MET A 1 -9.05 5.29 15.56
CA MET A 1 -7.61 4.91 15.53
C MET A 1 -6.69 6.11 15.36
N THR A 2 -7.10 7.17 14.66
CA THR A 2 -6.30 8.37 14.36
C THR A 2 -5.64 9.01 15.59
N LEU A 3 -4.38 9.43 15.41
CA LEU A 3 -3.55 10.10 16.41
C LEU A 3 -3.90 11.60 16.49
N LYS A 4 -3.93 12.11 17.72
CA LYS A 4 -4.02 13.54 18.01
C LYS A 4 -2.62 14.17 18.08
N ASP A 5 -2.55 15.49 18.03
CA ASP A 5 -1.30 16.23 18.21
C ASP A 5 -0.50 15.72 19.41
N ASN A 6 0.82 15.58 19.22
CA ASN A 6 1.79 15.02 20.18
C ASN A 6 1.62 13.53 20.53
N GLU A 7 0.63 12.83 19.98
CA GLU A 7 0.55 11.37 20.09
C GLU A 7 1.47 10.68 19.08
N LYS A 8 2.05 9.56 19.49
CA LYS A 8 2.76 8.61 18.64
C LYS A 8 2.20 7.21 18.83
N GLN A 9 2.18 6.44 17.76
CA GLN A 9 1.88 5.01 17.78
C GLN A 9 3.16 4.24 17.48
N VAL A 10 3.46 3.22 18.28
CA VAL A 10 4.54 2.28 18.02
C VAL A 10 3.94 0.93 17.62
N LEU A 11 4.40 0.41 16.49
CA LEU A 11 4.15 -0.97 16.06
C LEU A 11 5.46 -1.73 16.12
N LEU A 12 5.44 -2.92 16.70
CA LEU A 12 6.59 -3.81 16.83
C LEU A 12 6.31 -5.08 16.02
N THR A 13 7.33 -5.55 15.30
CA THR A 13 7.34 -6.79 14.52
C THR A 13 8.61 -7.57 14.84
N PHE A 14 8.50 -8.88 15.00
CA PHE A 14 9.59 -9.72 15.48
C PHE A 14 10.09 -10.66 14.40
N ASP A 15 11.40 -10.68 14.17
CA ASP A 15 12.03 -11.68 13.30
C ASP A 15 12.35 -12.91 14.14
N LEU A 16 11.36 -13.81 14.27
CA LEU A 16 11.57 -15.05 14.99
C LEU A 16 12.26 -16.08 14.09
N PRO A 17 13.31 -16.77 14.58
CA PRO A 17 13.91 -17.87 13.82
C PRO A 17 12.83 -18.91 13.53
N VAL A 18 12.79 -19.36 12.28
CA VAL A 18 11.80 -20.31 11.76
C VAL A 18 11.75 -21.56 12.66
N GLY A 19 10.66 -21.71 13.42
CA GLY A 19 10.49 -22.77 14.43
C GLY A 19 9.27 -22.52 15.34
N ASN A 20 8.95 -23.45 16.24
CA ASN A 20 7.77 -23.40 17.13
C ASN A 20 7.86 -22.35 18.26
N ILE A 21 8.57 -21.24 18.07
CA ILE A 21 8.70 -20.18 19.05
C ILE A 21 7.68 -19.09 18.73
N LYS A 22 6.79 -18.79 19.67
CA LYS A 22 5.85 -17.65 19.63
C LYS A 22 6.28 -16.61 20.65
N VAL A 23 6.46 -15.37 20.22
CA VAL A 23 6.56 -14.23 21.15
C VAL A 23 5.17 -13.67 21.37
N THR A 24 4.68 -13.77 22.61
CA THR A 24 3.37 -13.22 22.96
C THR A 24 3.56 -11.93 23.73
N VAL A 25 3.07 -10.83 23.17
CA VAL A 25 2.55 -9.72 23.96
C VAL A 25 1.13 -10.09 24.37
N ASP A 26 0.68 -9.67 25.55
CA ASP A 26 -0.48 -10.22 26.28
C ASP A 26 -1.86 -9.95 25.63
N LYS A 27 -2.02 -10.28 24.34
CA LYS A 27 -3.22 -10.80 23.65
C LYS A 27 -2.91 -11.10 22.17
N SER A 28 -3.63 -12.09 21.61
CA SER A 28 -3.38 -12.75 20.34
C SER A 28 -3.32 -11.85 19.09
N PHE A 29 -2.11 -11.50 18.69
CA PHE A 29 -1.61 -11.51 17.30
C PHE A 29 -0.14 -11.94 17.42
N THR A 30 0.23 -13.09 16.88
CA THR A 30 1.44 -13.80 17.34
C THR A 30 2.77 -13.15 16.98
N ASP A 31 2.77 -12.11 16.13
CA ASP A 31 4.00 -11.52 15.56
C ASP A 31 3.97 -9.99 15.40
N VAL A 32 2.88 -9.31 15.81
CA VAL A 32 2.77 -7.84 15.75
C VAL A 32 2.19 -7.30 17.06
N SER A 33 2.84 -6.29 17.64
CA SER A 33 2.40 -5.63 18.88
C SER A 33 2.27 -4.12 18.70
N CYS A 34 1.38 -3.48 19.44
CA CYS A 34 0.95 -2.09 19.17
C CYS A 34 0.75 -1.32 20.49
N VAL A 35 1.40 -0.15 20.64
CA VAL A 35 1.30 0.68 21.86
C VAL A 35 1.38 2.18 21.57
N ARG A 36 0.61 3.01 22.29
CA ARG A 36 0.53 4.46 22.10
C ARG A 36 1.38 5.23 23.12
N ILE A 37 1.97 6.33 22.68
CA ILE A 37 2.74 7.29 23.49
C ILE A 37 2.05 8.65 23.37
N CYS A 38 1.65 9.25 24.50
CA CYS A 38 1.03 10.57 24.61
C CYS A 38 1.88 11.45 25.55
N ASP A 39 2.32 12.63 25.11
CA ASP A 39 3.15 13.56 25.92
C ASP A 39 4.41 12.90 26.53
N GLY A 40 5.05 12.00 25.77
CA GLY A 40 6.23 11.25 26.22
C GLY A 40 5.93 10.17 27.27
N LYS A 41 4.66 9.89 27.54
CA LYS A 41 4.20 8.82 28.44
C LYS A 41 3.47 7.75 27.67
N LEU A 42 3.66 6.52 28.11
CA LEU A 42 3.04 5.36 27.50
C LEU A 42 1.57 5.25 27.95
N GLU A 43 0.63 5.42 27.03
CA GLU A 43 -0.79 5.23 27.30
C GLU A 43 -1.27 3.96 26.60
N GLN A 44 -1.72 2.98 27.39
CA GLN A 44 -2.24 1.73 26.86
C GLN A 44 -3.68 1.93 26.38
N LEU A 45 -3.94 1.73 25.08
CA LEU A 45 -5.30 1.50 24.60
C LEU A 45 -5.74 0.07 24.89
N ASP A 46 -7.01 -0.10 25.23
CA ASP A 46 -7.68 -1.32 25.69
C ASP A 46 -7.44 -2.57 24.83
N LEU A 47 -6.29 -3.22 25.05
CA LEU A 47 -6.11 -4.67 24.98
C LEU A 47 -5.18 -5.09 26.14
N ALA A 48 -5.73 -4.96 27.37
CA ALA A 48 -5.29 -5.41 28.71
C ALA A 48 -3.88 -5.08 29.27
N LYS A 49 -3.89 -4.30 30.37
CA LYS A 49 -2.82 -4.12 31.39
C LYS A 49 -2.40 -5.46 32.03
N PRO A 50 -1.18 -5.61 32.64
CA PRO A 50 -0.34 -4.56 33.24
C PRO A 50 1.20 -4.66 33.04
N PHE A 51 1.89 -3.58 33.47
CA PHE A 51 3.35 -3.39 33.66
C PHE A 51 4.15 -2.74 32.52
N LEU A 52 3.92 -1.44 32.34
CA LEU A 52 4.83 -0.52 31.66
C LEU A 52 5.18 0.58 32.66
N LYS A 53 6.38 0.53 33.25
CA LYS A 53 6.92 1.66 34.02
C LYS A 53 7.53 2.63 33.04
N ASN A 54 6.85 3.75 32.79
CA ASN A 54 7.28 5.05 32.24
C ASN A 54 8.30 5.16 31.08
N THR A 55 8.96 4.11 30.60
CA THR A 55 9.96 4.19 29.53
C THR A 55 10.08 2.95 28.64
N GLY A 56 9.45 1.79 28.92
CA GLY A 56 9.64 0.63 28.02
C GLY A 56 8.64 -0.53 28.07
N TYR A 57 8.68 -1.39 27.02
CA TYR A 57 7.77 -2.53 26.73
C TYR A 57 8.22 -3.85 27.35
N MET A 58 7.35 -4.71 27.90
CA MET A 58 7.69 -6.07 28.36
C MET A 58 7.26 -7.15 27.36
N LEU A 59 8.18 -7.99 26.87
CA LEU A 59 7.90 -9.08 25.91
C LEU A 59 8.22 -10.46 26.51
N MET A 60 7.31 -11.44 26.36
CA MET A 60 7.56 -12.83 26.77
C MET A 60 7.63 -13.78 25.58
N ALA A 61 8.74 -14.51 25.46
CA ALA A 61 8.95 -15.57 24.48
C ALA A 61 8.49 -16.93 25.02
N ARG A 62 7.77 -17.70 24.21
CA ARG A 62 7.22 -19.03 24.54
C ARG A 62 7.50 -20.01 23.41
N GLN A 63 7.94 -21.23 23.71
CA GLN A 63 8.02 -22.32 22.75
C GLN A 63 6.77 -23.20 22.87
N ILE A 64 6.18 -23.60 21.74
CA ILE A 64 5.11 -24.59 21.71
C ILE A 64 5.73 -25.92 21.28
N ASP A 65 5.78 -26.90 22.17
CA ASP A 65 6.09 -28.27 21.78
C ASP A 65 4.82 -29.13 21.83
N GLY A 66 4.93 -30.39 21.39
CA GLY A 66 3.83 -31.35 21.42
C GLY A 66 3.32 -31.70 22.83
N GLN A 67 3.88 -31.10 23.89
CA GLN A 67 3.51 -31.30 25.29
C GLN A 67 2.95 -30.03 25.97
N GLY A 68 3.07 -28.84 25.35
CA GLY A 68 2.48 -27.61 25.86
C GLY A 68 3.26 -26.33 25.52
N ILE A 69 3.03 -25.28 26.32
CA ILE A 69 3.70 -23.98 26.20
C ILE A 69 4.85 -23.92 27.21
N ILE A 70 6.10 -23.88 26.76
CA ILE A 70 7.30 -23.71 27.58
C ILE A 70 7.70 -22.23 27.57
N LYS A 71 7.87 -21.61 28.75
CA LYS A 71 8.44 -20.26 28.90
C LYS A 71 9.94 -20.35 28.63
N ILE A 72 10.43 -19.59 27.65
CA ILE A 72 11.85 -19.61 27.24
C ILE A 72 12.58 -18.28 27.50
N GLY A 73 11.86 -17.21 27.84
CA GLY A 73 12.42 -15.90 28.24
C GLY A 73 11.48 -15.13 29.16
N GLU A 74 12.01 -14.20 29.98
CA GLU A 74 11.24 -13.57 31.07
C GLU A 74 10.66 -12.20 30.74
N ALA A 75 11.41 -11.32 30.06
CA ALA A 75 10.99 -9.96 29.69
C ALA A 75 12.10 -9.26 28.89
N ILE A 76 11.85 -8.83 27.65
CA ILE A 76 12.65 -7.75 27.04
C ILE A 76 12.03 -6.43 27.46
N THR A 77 12.84 -5.46 27.90
CA THR A 77 12.42 -4.06 28.12
C THR A 77 12.92 -3.18 26.98
N ILE A 78 12.03 -2.75 26.08
CA ILE A 78 12.42 -1.84 25.00
C ILE A 78 12.32 -0.40 25.50
N ASP A 79 13.44 0.31 25.62
CA ASP A 79 13.44 1.73 25.97
C ASP A 79 12.90 2.57 24.80
N THR A 80 11.73 3.16 25.00
CA THR A 80 11.06 4.01 24.01
C THR A 80 11.84 5.27 23.64
N SER A 81 12.81 5.70 24.45
CA SER A 81 13.70 6.82 24.13
C SER A 81 14.70 6.48 23.01
N LEU A 82 14.92 5.20 22.73
CA LEU A 82 15.79 4.72 21.65
C LEU A 82 15.05 4.61 20.31
N LEU A 83 13.74 4.81 20.29
CA LEU A 83 12.93 4.66 19.08
C LEU A 83 12.92 5.96 18.28
N GLU A 84 13.57 5.92 17.12
CA GLU A 84 13.52 7.02 16.16
C GLU A 84 12.15 7.08 15.49
N ASN A 85 11.78 8.27 15.00
CA ASN A 85 10.52 8.43 14.28
C ASN A 85 10.60 7.72 12.92
N GLY A 86 9.64 6.85 12.61
CA GLY A 86 9.65 6.04 11.39
C GLY A 86 10.05 4.59 11.64
N ILE A 87 10.70 3.98 10.66
CA ILE A 87 11.08 2.55 10.67
C ILE A 87 12.44 2.41 11.34
N GLY A 88 12.60 1.38 12.17
CA GLY A 88 13.90 1.00 12.69
C GLY A 88 13.92 -0.42 13.24
N SER A 89 15.08 -0.81 13.77
CA SER A 89 15.29 -2.11 14.39
C SER A 89 16.18 -1.97 15.62
N ILE A 90 15.88 -2.72 16.67
CA ILE A 90 16.76 -2.89 17.83
C ILE A 90 17.08 -4.36 18.03
N ARG A 91 18.29 -4.64 18.50
CA ARG A 91 18.72 -6.00 18.83
C ARG A 91 18.68 -6.17 20.34
N GLU A 92 17.93 -7.16 20.80
CA GLU A 92 17.66 -7.38 22.21
C GLU A 92 18.01 -8.81 22.62
N SER A 93 18.67 -8.96 23.77
CA SER A 93 19.04 -10.27 24.30
C SER A 93 17.90 -10.83 25.14
N LEU A 94 17.42 -12.03 24.80
CA LEU A 94 16.31 -12.68 25.52
C LEU A 94 16.73 -13.27 26.88
N GLY A 95 18.03 -13.39 27.14
CA GLY A 95 18.59 -14.11 28.27
C GLY A 95 18.39 -15.64 28.17
N GLY A 96 19.20 -16.41 28.88
CA GLY A 96 19.14 -17.89 28.84
C GLY A 96 19.89 -18.50 27.65
N GLU A 97 19.38 -19.59 27.07
CA GLU A 97 19.99 -20.32 25.94
C GLU A 97 19.60 -19.77 24.55
N LEU A 98 18.79 -18.71 24.47
CA LEU A 98 18.37 -18.12 23.20
C LEU A 98 19.32 -17.03 22.72
N GLU A 99 19.56 -16.98 21.41
CA GLU A 99 20.29 -15.90 20.74
C GLU A 99 19.52 -14.57 20.81
N ASP A 100 20.23 -13.47 20.57
CA ASP A 100 19.64 -12.13 20.44
C ASP A 100 18.55 -12.10 19.36
N ILE A 101 17.43 -11.44 19.64
CA ILE A 101 16.37 -11.22 18.66
C ILE A 101 16.45 -9.83 18.04
N ASN A 102 16.06 -9.74 16.77
CA ASN A 102 15.80 -8.46 16.13
C ASN A 102 14.33 -8.08 16.34
N VAL A 103 14.13 -6.90 16.93
CA VAL A 103 12.82 -6.26 17.06
C VAL A 103 12.75 -5.12 16.08
N ASN A 104 11.99 -5.31 15.01
CA ASN A 104 11.68 -4.27 14.04
C ASN A 104 10.53 -3.41 14.59
N TYR A 105 10.58 -2.10 14.35
CA TYR A 105 9.57 -1.17 14.83
C TYR A 105 9.18 -0.14 13.78
N LEU A 106 7.98 0.40 13.94
CA LEU A 106 7.45 1.55 13.22
C LEU A 106 6.86 2.54 14.23
N VAL A 107 7.48 3.71 14.37
CA VAL A 107 6.96 4.85 15.13
C VAL A 107 6.21 5.79 14.17
N ILE A 108 4.91 5.93 14.38
CA ILE A 108 4.01 6.80 13.61
C ILE A 108 3.67 8.00 14.49
N SER A 109 3.98 9.20 14.01
CA SER A 109 3.57 10.44 14.66
C SER A 109 2.27 10.96 14.06
N ALA A 110 1.49 11.70 14.85
CA ALA A 110 0.32 12.40 14.35
C ALA A 110 0.66 13.27 13.12
N CYS A 111 -0.24 13.28 12.14
CA CYS A 111 -0.09 14.13 10.97
C CYS A 111 -0.34 15.59 11.37
N PRO A 112 0.58 16.55 11.12
CA PRO A 112 0.47 17.92 11.65
C PRO A 112 -0.80 18.69 11.23
N SER A 113 -1.47 18.27 10.16
CA SER A 113 -2.66 18.93 9.61
C SER A 113 -3.99 18.38 10.16
N THR A 114 -4.01 17.60 11.26
CA THR A 114 -5.19 16.81 11.71
C THR A 114 -6.12 17.48 12.74
N THR A 115 -5.95 18.74 13.09
CA THR A 115 -6.81 19.39 14.09
C THR A 115 -8.22 19.66 13.54
N ASN A 116 -9.14 18.72 13.79
CA ASN A 116 -10.61 18.79 13.62
C ASN A 116 -11.21 18.36 12.27
N TYR A 117 -11.20 17.06 11.95
CA TYR A 117 -12.02 16.54 10.84
C TYR A 117 -12.99 15.45 11.29
N LYS A 118 -14.18 15.49 10.68
CA LYS A 118 -15.27 14.53 10.92
C LYS A 118 -14.88 13.20 10.30
N THR A 119 -14.98 12.12 11.06
CA THR A 119 -15.00 10.76 10.51
C THR A 119 -16.02 10.72 9.38
N SER A 120 -15.59 10.29 8.19
CA SER A 120 -16.52 10.19 7.07
C SER A 120 -17.43 8.98 7.30
N ASN A 121 -18.75 9.20 7.31
CA ASN A 121 -19.75 8.13 7.25
C ASN A 121 -20.06 7.75 5.79
N ARG A 122 -19.11 7.95 4.87
CA ARG A 122 -19.39 7.82 3.43
C ARG A 122 -19.23 6.37 2.99
N THR A 123 -20.36 5.78 2.62
CA THR A 123 -20.47 4.48 1.96
C THR A 123 -19.99 4.60 0.51
N TRP A 124 -18.67 4.56 0.30
CA TRP A 124 -18.08 4.32 -1.02
C TRP A 124 -18.45 2.91 -1.55
N ARG A 125 -18.83 2.00 -0.63
CA ARG A 125 -19.43 0.69 -0.95
C ARG A 125 -20.74 0.88 -1.70
N LYS A 126 -20.76 0.46 -2.97
CA LYS A 126 -21.97 0.39 -3.80
C LYS A 126 -22.54 -1.03 -3.76
N ALA A 127 -23.82 -1.17 -4.14
CA ALA A 127 -24.47 -2.48 -4.25
C ALA A 127 -23.97 -3.33 -5.44
N ARG A 128 -23.07 -2.77 -6.26
CA ARG A 128 -22.43 -3.44 -7.40
C ARG A 128 -20.91 -3.27 -7.30
N PRO A 129 -20.12 -4.15 -7.94
CA PRO A 129 -18.69 -3.95 -8.11
C PRO A 129 -18.38 -2.59 -8.74
N LEU A 130 -17.32 -1.93 -8.25
CA LEU A 130 -16.77 -0.70 -8.81
C LEU A 130 -15.82 -1.04 -9.95
N GLU A 131 -16.00 -0.38 -11.08
CA GLU A 131 -15.08 -0.48 -12.22
C GLU A 131 -13.99 0.60 -12.05
N VAL A 132 -12.74 0.16 -11.94
CA VAL A 132 -11.61 1.03 -11.63
C VAL A 132 -10.60 1.02 -12.77
N GLY A 133 -10.30 2.19 -13.30
CA GLY A 133 -9.27 2.33 -14.34
C GLY A 133 -7.86 2.26 -13.73
N HIS A 134 -7.10 1.22 -14.05
CA HIS A 134 -5.70 1.05 -13.61
C HIS A 134 -4.81 2.11 -14.27
N ARG A 135 -4.10 2.93 -13.47
CA ARG A 135 -3.31 4.09 -13.95
C ARG A 135 -4.08 5.01 -14.92
N GLY A 136 -5.41 5.07 -14.74
CA GLY A 136 -6.37 5.58 -15.72
C GLY A 136 -6.78 4.54 -16.78
N CYS A 137 -6.31 4.72 -18.01
CA CYS A 137 -6.60 3.87 -19.16
C CYS A 137 -5.74 2.61 -19.25
N GLY A 138 -4.76 2.42 -18.35
CA GLY A 138 -3.97 1.20 -18.26
C GLY A 138 -2.47 1.35 -18.52
N ASN A 139 -1.75 0.23 -18.39
CA ASN A 139 -0.31 0.12 -18.61
C ASN A 139 0.09 0.49 -20.05
N SER A 140 1.14 1.31 -20.19
CA SER A 140 1.61 1.88 -21.46
C SER A 140 2.86 1.20 -22.05
N PHE A 141 3.42 0.19 -21.39
CA PHE A 141 4.75 -0.30 -21.71
C PHE A 141 4.83 -1.82 -21.89
N ASN A 142 4.38 -2.59 -20.91
CA ASN A 142 4.73 -4.02 -20.80
C ASN A 142 3.56 -4.91 -20.32
N THR A 143 2.37 -4.74 -20.88
CA THR A 143 1.23 -5.60 -20.54
C THR A 143 1.47 -7.04 -21.00
N LYS A 144 1.29 -8.01 -20.11
CA LYS A 144 1.49 -9.43 -20.43
C LYS A 144 0.16 -10.14 -20.67
N ASN A 145 0.20 -11.13 -21.56
CA ASN A 145 -0.91 -12.03 -21.77
C ASN A 145 -0.90 -13.17 -20.73
N LYS A 146 -1.89 -14.06 -20.85
CA LYS A 146 -2.04 -15.25 -19.99
C LYS A 146 -0.84 -16.21 -19.95
N ASP A 147 0.01 -16.18 -20.98
CA ASP A 147 1.22 -17.00 -21.08
C ASP A 147 2.45 -16.27 -20.52
N ASN A 148 2.26 -15.12 -19.83
CA ASN A 148 3.29 -14.27 -19.25
C ASN A 148 4.24 -13.68 -20.31
N VAL A 149 3.75 -13.49 -21.53
CA VAL A 149 4.46 -12.87 -22.66
C VAL A 149 3.91 -11.47 -22.92
N VAL A 150 4.76 -10.50 -23.22
CA VAL A 150 4.32 -9.12 -23.55
C VAL A 150 3.43 -9.16 -24.81
N ASP A 151 2.25 -8.57 -24.71
CA ASP A 151 1.26 -8.50 -25.79
C ASP A 151 0.92 -7.04 -26.10
N PRO A 152 1.46 -6.46 -27.19
CA PRO A 152 1.22 -5.08 -27.57
C PRO A 152 -0.25 -4.73 -27.80
N SER A 153 -1.13 -5.71 -28.07
CA SER A 153 -2.56 -5.46 -28.26
C SER A 153 -3.29 -5.13 -26.96
N LEU A 154 -2.68 -5.43 -25.81
CA LEU A 154 -3.21 -5.16 -24.48
C LEU A 154 -2.64 -3.86 -23.88
N ILE A 155 -1.67 -3.22 -24.54
CA ILE A 155 -1.07 -1.96 -24.08
C ILE A 155 -2.05 -0.81 -24.31
N ALA A 156 -2.22 0.04 -23.29
CA ALA A 156 -3.07 1.21 -23.38
C ALA A 156 -2.53 2.21 -24.40
N ASN A 157 -3.42 2.73 -25.24
CA ASN A 157 -3.11 3.72 -26.27
C ASN A 157 -3.04 5.17 -25.74
N ILE A 158 -3.19 5.36 -24.43
CA ILE A 158 -3.08 6.65 -23.73
C ILE A 158 -2.09 6.43 -22.60
N ARG A 159 -1.12 7.35 -22.46
CA ARG A 159 -0.03 7.20 -21.49
C ARG A 159 -0.55 7.09 -20.06
N GLU A 160 -0.16 6.03 -19.37
CA GLU A 160 -0.48 5.73 -17.97
C GLU A 160 -0.12 6.89 -17.05
N ASN A 161 -0.82 7.02 -15.92
CA ASN A 161 -0.50 8.01 -14.89
C ASN A 161 -0.49 9.47 -15.39
N SER A 162 -1.17 9.75 -16.51
CA SER A 162 -1.38 11.11 -17.05
C SER A 162 -2.78 11.62 -16.76
N ILE A 163 -2.94 12.95 -16.69
CA ILE A 163 -4.27 13.58 -16.53
C ILE A 163 -5.22 13.17 -17.65
N GLN A 164 -4.73 13.03 -18.88
CA GLN A 164 -5.50 12.56 -20.03
C GLN A 164 -5.99 11.13 -19.83
N SER A 165 -5.13 10.22 -19.36
CA SER A 165 -5.49 8.83 -19.06
C SER A 165 -6.57 8.74 -17.99
N LEU A 166 -6.40 9.46 -16.88
CA LEU A 166 -7.36 9.50 -15.77
C LEU A 166 -8.72 10.08 -16.21
N THR A 167 -8.69 11.18 -16.97
CA THR A 167 -9.90 11.81 -17.49
C THR A 167 -10.61 10.92 -18.51
N THR A 168 -9.86 10.26 -19.39
CA THR A 168 -10.43 9.39 -20.43
C THR A 168 -11.06 8.14 -19.84
N ALA A 169 -10.45 7.54 -18.82
CA ALA A 169 -11.02 6.41 -18.10
C ALA A 169 -12.41 6.74 -17.55
N ARG A 170 -12.61 7.95 -17.03
CA ARG A 170 -13.92 8.42 -16.56
C ARG A 170 -14.90 8.73 -17.69
N ILE A 171 -14.47 9.49 -18.70
CA ILE A 171 -15.36 10.01 -19.76
C ILE A 171 -15.79 8.91 -20.73
N LEU A 172 -14.85 8.07 -21.18
CA LEU A 172 -15.11 7.03 -22.18
C LEU A 172 -15.31 5.65 -21.56
N GLY A 173 -14.68 5.37 -20.42
CA GLY A 173 -14.75 4.08 -19.74
C GLY A 173 -15.74 4.02 -18.57
N ASN A 174 -16.46 5.11 -18.31
CA ASN A 174 -17.42 5.22 -17.20
C ASN A 174 -16.86 4.68 -15.86
N ALA A 175 -15.56 4.90 -15.63
CA ALA A 175 -14.90 4.42 -14.42
C ALA A 175 -15.54 5.03 -13.17
N ASP A 176 -15.83 4.20 -12.17
CA ASP A 176 -16.28 4.67 -10.86
C ASP A 176 -15.13 5.34 -10.10
N MET A 177 -13.95 4.76 -10.25
CA MET A 177 -12.70 5.28 -9.70
C MET A 177 -11.59 5.20 -10.74
N VAL A 178 -10.55 6.02 -10.57
CA VAL A 178 -9.27 5.81 -11.24
C VAL A 178 -8.21 5.51 -10.20
N GLU A 179 -7.43 4.47 -10.48
CA GLU A 179 -6.24 4.12 -9.72
C GLU A 179 -5.03 4.80 -10.35
N PHE A 180 -4.09 5.25 -9.51
CA PHE A 180 -2.79 5.74 -9.93
C PHE A 180 -1.75 5.69 -8.80
N ASP A 181 -0.49 5.68 -9.22
CA ASP A 181 0.66 5.54 -8.34
C ASP A 181 1.22 6.90 -7.91
N VAL A 182 1.47 7.08 -6.62
CA VAL A 182 2.10 8.28 -6.06
C VAL A 182 3.44 7.95 -5.43
N THR A 183 4.43 8.79 -5.72
CA THR A 183 5.71 8.83 -4.99
C THR A 183 6.19 10.27 -4.79
N LEU A 184 7.30 10.45 -4.07
CA LEU A 184 7.91 11.76 -3.83
C LEU A 184 9.22 11.92 -4.59
N THR A 185 9.43 13.12 -5.12
CA THR A 185 10.74 13.61 -5.59
C THR A 185 11.61 14.06 -4.41
N LYS A 186 12.88 14.34 -4.66
CA LYS A 186 13.87 14.82 -3.68
C LYS A 186 13.41 16.06 -2.89
N ASP A 187 12.73 16.96 -3.56
CA ASP A 187 12.13 18.18 -3.01
C ASP A 187 10.76 17.96 -2.37
N LEU A 188 10.41 16.70 -2.08
CA LEU A 188 9.20 16.26 -1.38
C LEU A 188 7.90 16.65 -2.09
N ILE A 189 7.93 16.71 -3.44
CA ILE A 189 6.75 16.97 -4.26
C ILE A 189 6.11 15.63 -4.62
N PRO A 190 4.84 15.39 -4.24
CA PRO A 190 4.11 14.21 -4.69
C PRO A 190 3.85 14.26 -6.20
N ILE A 191 4.27 13.21 -6.89
CA ILE A 191 4.12 13.04 -8.33
C ILE A 191 3.37 11.75 -8.64
N ILE A 192 2.70 11.70 -9.80
CA ILE A 192 2.06 10.48 -10.27
C ILE A 192 3.02 9.71 -11.16
N TYR A 193 3.51 8.56 -10.66
CA TYR A 193 4.48 7.73 -11.35
C TYR A 193 4.61 6.34 -10.70
N HIS A 194 4.68 5.29 -11.53
CA HIS A 194 4.64 3.90 -11.06
C HIS A 194 5.96 3.39 -10.47
N ASP A 195 7.08 3.54 -11.17
CA ASP A 195 8.36 2.99 -10.73
C ASP A 195 9.04 3.91 -9.70
N LEU A 196 9.98 3.38 -8.90
CA LEU A 196 10.79 4.18 -7.97
C LEU A 196 12.11 4.68 -8.58
N SER A 197 12.36 4.30 -9.83
CA SER A 197 13.56 4.66 -10.61
C SER A 197 13.15 5.17 -11.98
N VAL A 198 14.03 5.95 -12.59
CA VAL A 198 13.98 6.38 -13.99
C VAL A 198 15.35 6.22 -14.64
N LEU A 199 15.41 6.35 -15.95
CA LEU A 199 16.67 6.45 -16.68
C LEU A 199 17.02 7.92 -16.90
N LYS A 200 18.18 8.34 -16.39
CA LYS A 200 18.79 9.65 -16.69
C LYS A 200 20.06 9.40 -17.49
N GLN A 201 20.10 9.83 -18.75
CA GLN A 201 21.25 9.60 -19.64
C GLN A 201 21.70 8.11 -19.74
N SER A 202 20.75 7.16 -19.65
CA SER A 202 20.93 5.69 -19.63
C SER A 202 21.27 5.05 -18.27
N ASP A 203 21.62 5.85 -17.27
CA ASP A 203 21.84 5.37 -15.91
C ASP A 203 20.52 5.28 -15.15
N GLU A 204 20.36 4.21 -14.35
CA GLU A 204 19.24 4.13 -13.43
C GLU A 204 19.46 5.07 -12.25
N VAL A 205 18.50 5.97 -12.04
CA VAL A 205 18.51 6.93 -10.93
C VAL A 205 17.21 6.80 -10.15
N LYS A 206 17.30 6.78 -8.82
CA LYS A 206 16.13 6.74 -7.94
C LYS A 206 15.41 8.09 -7.97
N ILE A 207 14.08 8.07 -8.07
CA ILE A 207 13.26 9.29 -8.11
C ILE A 207 13.45 10.13 -6.84
N LYS A 208 13.66 9.50 -5.68
CA LYS A 208 13.92 10.19 -4.42
C LYS A 208 15.16 11.11 -4.46
N ASP A 209 16.05 10.90 -5.42
CA ASP A 209 17.30 11.65 -5.58
C ASP A 209 17.21 12.72 -6.69
N LEU A 210 16.05 12.86 -7.34
CA LEU A 210 15.76 13.86 -8.38
C LEU A 210 14.70 14.85 -7.90
N THR A 211 14.90 16.15 -8.16
CA THR A 211 13.86 17.17 -7.98
C THR A 211 12.75 17.01 -9.02
N HIS A 212 11.57 17.57 -8.77
CA HIS A 212 10.48 17.56 -9.76
C HIS A 212 10.89 18.21 -11.08
N GLN A 213 11.65 19.31 -11.02
CA GLN A 213 12.18 19.97 -12.22
C GLN A 213 13.12 19.06 -13.03
N GLU A 214 13.96 18.27 -12.37
CA GLU A 214 14.83 17.30 -13.04
C GLU A 214 14.03 16.16 -13.68
N MET A 215 12.95 15.70 -13.03
CA MET A 215 12.06 14.68 -13.58
C MET A 215 11.39 15.10 -14.90
N LEU A 216 11.17 16.40 -15.11
CA LEU A 216 10.57 16.94 -16.34
C LEU A 216 11.59 17.15 -17.48
N SER A 217 12.89 16.97 -17.20
CA SER A 217 13.94 17.15 -18.20
C SER A 217 13.86 16.10 -19.32
N THR A 218 14.33 16.46 -20.51
CA THR A 218 14.35 15.57 -21.68
C THR A 218 15.37 14.43 -21.57
N GLU A 219 16.27 14.51 -20.59
CA GLU A 219 17.26 13.48 -20.29
C GLU A 219 16.69 12.34 -19.44
N VAL A 220 15.52 12.55 -18.83
CA VAL A 220 14.82 11.57 -18.00
C VAL A 220 13.80 10.83 -18.85
N CYS A 221 13.82 9.50 -18.74
CA CYS A 221 12.85 8.65 -19.41
C CYS A 221 12.51 7.42 -18.58
N ASP A 222 11.42 6.76 -18.98
CA ASP A 222 10.90 5.59 -18.31
C ASP A 222 11.87 4.39 -18.35
N MET A 223 11.90 3.62 -17.25
CA MET A 223 12.73 2.41 -17.13
C MET A 223 12.40 1.38 -18.21
N SER A 224 11.15 1.34 -18.67
CA SER A 224 10.71 0.47 -19.74
C SER A 224 11.54 0.60 -21.02
N ARG A 225 12.19 1.73 -21.30
CA ARG A 225 13.11 1.87 -22.47
C ARG A 225 14.25 0.86 -22.49
N LYS A 226 14.66 0.31 -21.35
CA LYS A 226 15.65 -0.80 -21.29
C LYS A 226 15.07 -2.14 -21.74
N THR A 227 13.76 -2.30 -21.64
CA THR A 227 13.05 -3.58 -21.77
C THR A 227 12.05 -3.64 -22.92
N LEU A 228 11.67 -2.48 -23.48
CA LEU A 228 10.72 -2.36 -24.56
C LEU A 228 11.25 -3.08 -25.80
N SER A 229 10.55 -4.13 -26.22
CA SER A 229 10.78 -4.79 -27.50
C SER A 229 9.96 -4.18 -28.64
N HIS A 230 9.21 -3.10 -28.36
CA HIS A 230 8.28 -2.46 -29.29
C HIS A 230 8.30 -0.94 -29.06
N GLU A 231 7.98 -0.17 -30.10
CA GLU A 231 7.74 1.28 -29.94
C GLU A 231 6.44 1.50 -29.14
N PRO A 232 6.41 2.44 -28.18
CA PRO A 232 5.20 2.78 -27.46
C PRO A 232 4.07 3.19 -28.43
N THR A 233 2.89 2.62 -28.22
CA THR A 233 1.73 2.79 -29.12
C THR A 233 0.85 3.99 -28.76
N TYR A 234 1.09 4.62 -27.60
CA TYR A 234 0.36 5.81 -27.19
C TYR A 234 0.75 7.03 -28.02
N ASP A 235 -0.19 7.96 -28.19
CA ASP A 235 0.02 9.15 -29.01
C ASP A 235 1.12 10.03 -28.38
N VAL A 236 2.30 10.01 -28.99
CA VAL A 236 3.51 10.74 -28.53
C VAL A 236 3.34 12.26 -28.70
N THR A 237 2.27 12.71 -29.36
CA THR A 237 2.05 14.12 -29.72
C THR A 237 1.77 15.06 -28.54
N ASP A 238 1.36 14.56 -27.37
CA ASP A 238 1.25 15.37 -26.14
C ASP A 238 2.58 15.51 -25.37
N SER A 239 3.64 14.81 -25.81
CA SER A 239 5.00 15.16 -25.44
C SER A 239 5.57 16.11 -26.48
N ALA A 240 5.24 17.39 -26.38
CA ALA A 240 6.01 18.42 -27.07
C ALA A 240 7.49 18.22 -26.72
N ALA A 241 8.26 17.66 -27.66
CA ALA A 241 9.70 17.47 -27.59
C ALA A 241 10.24 16.80 -26.30
N GLY A 242 9.87 15.54 -26.03
CA GLY A 242 10.66 14.68 -25.15
C GLY A 242 10.57 14.95 -23.63
N SER A 243 9.61 15.75 -23.16
CA SER A 243 9.34 15.87 -21.72
C SER A 243 8.52 14.66 -21.21
N GLN A 244 9.01 14.02 -20.14
CA GLN A 244 8.26 13.02 -19.38
C GLN A 244 6.99 13.67 -18.81
N THR A 245 5.80 13.13 -19.09
CA THR A 245 4.59 13.55 -18.37
C THR A 245 4.68 12.96 -16.97
N CYS A 246 5.01 13.79 -15.99
CA CYS A 246 5.06 13.44 -14.58
C CYS A 246 4.23 14.49 -13.82
N PRO A 247 2.89 14.41 -13.89
CA PRO A 247 2.04 15.39 -13.25
C PRO A 247 2.22 15.31 -11.74
N THR A 248 2.13 16.46 -11.08
CA THR A 248 2.08 16.48 -9.62
C THR A 248 0.73 15.93 -9.15
N PHE A 249 0.67 15.40 -7.94
CA PHE A 249 -0.61 14.97 -7.39
C PHE A 249 -1.58 16.15 -7.18
N SER A 250 -1.06 17.35 -6.92
CA SER A 250 -1.88 18.58 -6.83
C SER A 250 -2.56 18.88 -8.16
N SER A 251 -1.81 18.87 -9.27
CA SER A 251 -2.36 19.14 -10.60
C SER A 251 -3.39 18.08 -11.00
N VAL A 252 -3.19 16.81 -10.66
CA VAL A 252 -4.22 15.76 -10.85
C VAL A 252 -5.49 16.05 -10.06
N CYS A 253 -5.39 16.50 -8.80
CA CYS A 253 -6.56 16.86 -8.00
C CYS A 253 -7.33 18.06 -8.57
N GLU A 254 -6.63 18.99 -9.22
CA GLU A 254 -7.17 20.22 -9.80
C GLU A 254 -7.82 19.99 -11.17
N GLU A 255 -7.18 19.19 -12.03
CA GLU A 255 -7.53 19.07 -13.45
C GLU A 255 -8.47 17.89 -13.77
N VAL A 256 -8.39 16.78 -13.01
CA VAL A 256 -9.30 15.65 -13.21
C VAL A 256 -10.65 15.94 -12.54
N ASP A 257 -11.75 15.78 -13.27
CA ASP A 257 -13.11 16.10 -12.79
C ASP A 257 -13.44 15.39 -11.45
N ALA A 258 -14.06 16.10 -10.50
CA ALA A 258 -14.41 15.58 -9.17
C ALA A 258 -15.52 14.52 -9.16
N CYS A 259 -16.12 14.19 -10.30
CA CYS A 259 -17.12 13.12 -10.43
C CYS A 259 -16.53 11.70 -10.48
N VAL A 260 -15.20 11.56 -10.55
CA VAL A 260 -14.50 10.28 -10.42
C VAL A 260 -13.75 10.22 -9.09
N ASP A 261 -13.92 9.11 -8.40
CA ASP A 261 -13.22 8.85 -7.14
C ASP A 261 -11.77 8.40 -7.41
N PHE A 262 -10.88 8.56 -6.44
CA PHE A 262 -9.46 8.16 -6.59
C PHE A 262 -9.12 6.95 -5.72
N ASN A 263 -8.40 6.00 -6.31
CA ASN A 263 -7.60 5.04 -5.59
C ASN A 263 -6.13 5.46 -5.73
N VAL A 264 -5.53 5.90 -4.63
CA VAL A 264 -4.19 6.49 -4.57
C VAL A 264 -3.23 5.43 -4.02
N GLU A 265 -2.48 4.77 -4.89
CA GLU A 265 -1.46 3.80 -4.48
C GLU A 265 -0.19 4.54 -4.05
N LEU A 266 0.22 4.40 -2.79
CA LEU A 266 1.48 4.93 -2.30
C LEU A 266 2.60 3.91 -2.57
N LYS A 267 3.49 4.27 -3.50
CA LYS A 267 4.64 3.44 -3.88
C LYS A 267 5.74 3.52 -2.84
N TRP A 268 6.10 2.37 -2.30
CA TRP A 268 7.13 2.21 -1.28
C TRP A 268 8.09 1.09 -1.68
N PRO A 269 9.41 1.21 -1.40
CA PRO A 269 10.35 0.13 -1.68
C PRO A 269 9.95 -1.19 -1.04
N ALA A 270 10.44 -2.30 -1.60
CA ALA A 270 10.23 -3.63 -1.02
C ALA A 270 10.72 -3.69 0.43
N MET A 271 9.97 -4.40 1.28
CA MET A 271 10.28 -4.45 2.72
C MET A 271 11.67 -5.04 2.98
N ASP A 272 12.37 -4.44 3.93
CA ASP A 272 13.71 -4.76 4.42
C ASP A 272 14.79 -4.73 3.32
N SER A 273 14.48 -4.15 2.17
CA SER A 273 15.45 -3.87 1.11
C SER A 273 16.39 -2.72 1.48
N VAL A 274 17.57 -2.68 0.85
CA VAL A 274 18.51 -1.56 0.96
C VAL A 274 17.85 -0.24 0.53
N ASP A 275 16.94 -0.31 -0.45
CA ASP A 275 16.19 0.86 -0.91
C ASP A 275 15.22 1.38 0.17
N GLU A 276 14.54 0.52 0.94
CA GLU A 276 13.67 0.95 2.05
C GLU A 276 14.46 1.64 3.15
N GLN A 277 15.61 1.08 3.54
CA GLN A 277 16.47 1.63 4.59
C GLN A 277 17.01 3.01 4.24
N ASN A 278 17.15 3.31 2.95
CA ASN A 278 17.66 4.58 2.43
C ASN A 278 16.57 5.42 1.73
N PHE A 279 15.30 5.18 2.06
CA PHE A 279 14.16 5.92 1.52
C PHE A 279 13.80 7.14 2.38
N PHE A 280 12.70 7.81 2.04
CA PHE A 280 12.14 8.89 2.84
C PHE A 280 11.74 8.41 4.24
N ASN A 281 11.68 9.34 5.21
CA ASN A 281 10.99 9.05 6.46
C ASN A 281 9.50 8.77 6.16
N ILE A 282 8.99 7.61 6.58
CA ILE A 282 7.64 7.18 6.26
C ILE A 282 6.55 8.13 6.80
N ASN A 283 6.81 8.85 7.89
CA ASN A 283 5.87 9.84 8.42
C ASN A 283 5.77 11.03 7.47
N ASP A 284 6.91 11.62 7.13
CA ASP A 284 6.97 12.78 6.23
C ASP A 284 6.39 12.44 4.86
N TYR A 285 6.71 11.24 4.35
CA TYR A 285 6.20 10.72 3.09
C TYR A 285 4.66 10.68 3.07
N CYS A 286 4.05 10.04 4.08
CA CYS A 286 2.59 9.97 4.17
C CYS A 286 1.96 11.34 4.42
N ASP A 287 2.59 12.19 5.25
CA ASP A 287 2.09 13.53 5.56
C ASP A 287 2.01 14.41 4.31
N ARG A 288 3.03 14.38 3.43
CA ARG A 288 3.01 15.15 2.18
C ARG A 288 1.84 14.76 1.27
N ILE A 289 1.56 13.47 1.15
CA ILE A 289 0.52 12.94 0.25
C ILE A 289 -0.88 13.22 0.82
N ILE A 290 -1.08 13.01 2.13
CA ILE A 290 -2.32 13.36 2.82
C ILE A 290 -2.59 14.87 2.70
N ASP A 291 -1.56 15.70 2.86
CA ASP A 291 -1.68 17.16 2.75
C ASP A 291 -2.16 17.62 1.37
N VAL A 292 -1.73 16.97 0.27
CA VAL A 292 -2.21 17.30 -1.08
C VAL A 292 -3.73 17.06 -1.19
N VAL A 293 -4.19 15.88 -0.79
CA VAL A 293 -5.63 15.55 -0.84
C VAL A 293 -6.44 16.53 0.01
N ARG A 294 -5.99 16.84 1.22
CA ARG A 294 -6.69 17.79 2.11
C ARG A 294 -6.74 19.20 1.53
N LYS A 295 -5.62 19.69 0.98
CA LYS A 295 -5.54 21.04 0.38
C LYS A 295 -6.42 21.17 -0.86
N SER A 296 -6.64 20.08 -1.60
CA SER A 296 -7.56 20.05 -2.75
C SER A 296 -9.01 20.36 -2.35
N LYS A 297 -9.39 20.14 -1.08
CA LYS A 297 -10.77 20.25 -0.56
C LYS A 297 -11.78 19.46 -1.42
N THR A 298 -11.33 18.34 -1.96
CA THR A 298 -12.11 17.55 -2.90
C THR A 298 -13.36 16.94 -2.23
N SER A 299 -14.44 16.83 -3.00
CA SER A 299 -15.66 16.15 -2.58
C SER A 299 -15.72 14.68 -3.04
N ARG A 300 -14.76 14.24 -3.87
CA ARG A 300 -14.67 12.87 -4.40
C ARG A 300 -14.32 11.87 -3.29
N GLY A 301 -14.67 10.61 -3.48
CA GLY A 301 -14.17 9.50 -2.68
C GLY A 301 -12.67 9.31 -2.90
N ILE A 302 -11.93 9.06 -1.81
CA ILE A 302 -10.51 8.71 -1.87
C ILE A 302 -10.33 7.39 -1.12
N VAL A 303 -9.62 6.47 -1.76
CA VAL A 303 -9.08 5.25 -1.17
C VAL A 303 -7.58 5.34 -1.27
N TYR A 304 -6.86 5.20 -0.16
CA TYR A 304 -5.43 4.98 -0.18
C TYR A 304 -5.13 3.49 -0.23
N SER A 305 -4.11 3.10 -1.00
CA SER A 305 -3.62 1.73 -1.02
C SER A 305 -2.09 1.68 -1.04
N SER A 306 -1.52 0.55 -0.63
CA SER A 306 -0.07 0.29 -0.74
C SER A 306 0.22 -1.20 -0.56
N PHE A 307 1.26 -1.69 -1.22
CA PHE A 307 1.84 -3.01 -0.93
C PHE A 307 2.54 -3.04 0.44
N SER A 308 2.99 -1.89 0.96
CA SER A 308 3.66 -1.82 2.25
C SER A 308 2.65 -1.78 3.40
N PRO A 309 2.58 -2.81 4.27
CA PRO A 309 1.72 -2.78 5.44
C PRO A 309 2.12 -1.69 6.44
N ARG A 310 3.39 -1.24 6.41
CA ARG A 310 3.89 -0.10 7.19
C ARG A 310 3.26 1.21 6.71
N VAL A 311 3.16 1.42 5.40
CA VAL A 311 2.52 2.61 4.81
C VAL A 311 1.02 2.63 5.09
N CYS A 312 0.32 1.50 4.90
CA CYS A 312 -1.10 1.39 5.22
C CYS A 312 -1.38 1.71 6.71
N ALA A 313 -0.55 1.21 7.62
CA ALA A 313 -0.66 1.58 9.04
C ALA A 313 -0.46 3.07 9.27
N CYS A 314 0.60 3.66 8.67
CA CYS A 314 0.89 5.08 8.77
C CYS A 314 -0.32 5.93 8.35
N LEU A 315 -0.91 5.64 7.19
CA LEU A 315 -2.13 6.28 6.68
C LEU A 315 -3.29 6.17 7.69
N LYS A 316 -3.56 4.97 8.21
CA LYS A 316 -4.70 4.74 9.11
C LYS A 316 -4.57 5.41 10.47
N PHE A 317 -3.34 5.55 11.00
CA PHE A 317 -3.10 6.29 12.23
C PHE A 317 -3.05 7.81 12.00
N LYS A 318 -2.73 8.29 10.79
CA LYS A 318 -2.63 9.71 10.47
C LYS A 318 -3.94 10.37 10.03
N GLN A 319 -4.92 9.60 9.57
CA GLN A 319 -6.20 10.12 9.11
C GLN A 319 -7.37 9.13 9.33
N SER A 320 -8.61 9.62 9.34
CA SER A 320 -9.84 8.80 9.38
C SER A 320 -10.93 9.33 8.44
N GLU A 321 -10.55 10.19 7.50
CA GLU A 321 -11.45 10.80 6.54
C GLU A 321 -11.66 9.88 5.33
N PHE A 322 -10.59 9.20 4.91
CA PHE A 322 -10.51 8.39 3.72
C PHE A 322 -10.11 6.96 4.05
N GLU A 323 -10.48 6.09 3.14
CA GLU A 323 -10.33 4.66 3.32
C GLU A 323 -8.91 4.22 3.07
N VAL A 324 -8.52 3.12 3.70
CA VAL A 324 -7.23 2.46 3.47
C VAL A 324 -7.50 1.02 3.10
N ILE A 325 -6.97 0.58 1.97
CA ILE A 325 -7.04 -0.80 1.47
C ILE A 325 -5.62 -1.36 1.36
N GLN A 326 -5.40 -2.56 1.90
CA GLN A 326 -4.11 -3.24 1.83
C GLN A 326 -3.97 -3.98 0.49
N LEU A 327 -2.95 -3.64 -0.31
CA LEU A 327 -2.57 -4.47 -1.46
C LEU A 327 -1.86 -5.73 -0.96
N VAL A 328 -2.19 -6.87 -1.57
CA VAL A 328 -1.68 -8.19 -1.19
C VAL A 328 -0.80 -8.70 -2.31
N TRP A 329 0.40 -9.20 -1.98
CA TRP A 329 1.28 -9.83 -2.96
C TRP A 329 0.67 -11.10 -3.56
N GLY A 330 -0.16 -11.79 -2.78
CA GLY A 330 -0.77 -13.06 -3.14
C GLY A 330 0.15 -14.25 -2.88
N ASP A 331 -0.44 -15.42 -2.71
CA ASP A 331 0.25 -16.70 -2.54
C ASP A 331 0.07 -17.63 -3.74
N SER A 332 -0.50 -17.11 -4.85
CA SER A 332 -0.61 -17.83 -6.13
C SER A 332 0.75 -18.12 -6.81
N GLY A 333 1.88 -17.69 -6.22
CA GLY A 333 3.22 -17.87 -6.78
C GLY A 333 3.60 -16.90 -7.91
N HIS A 334 2.77 -15.91 -8.24
CA HIS A 334 3.00 -14.99 -9.36
C HIS A 334 4.23 -14.09 -9.18
N TYR A 335 4.36 -13.44 -8.02
CA TYR A 335 5.46 -12.49 -7.75
C TYR A 335 6.67 -13.12 -7.01
N GLY A 336 6.68 -14.43 -6.80
CA GLY A 336 7.70 -15.10 -5.98
C GLY A 336 7.40 -15.04 -4.48
N ILE A 337 8.38 -15.37 -3.62
CA ILE A 337 8.18 -15.46 -2.17
C ILE A 337 8.31 -14.06 -1.54
N HIS A 338 7.19 -13.49 -1.09
CA HIS A 338 7.20 -12.34 -0.19
C HIS A 338 7.33 -12.82 1.27
N HIS A 339 8.20 -12.17 2.04
CA HIS A 339 8.53 -12.61 3.40
C HIS A 339 7.63 -12.01 4.48
N ASP A 340 6.98 -10.87 4.24
CA ASP A 340 6.08 -10.28 5.23
C ASP A 340 4.78 -11.08 5.36
N ILE A 341 4.60 -11.71 6.51
CA ILE A 341 3.44 -12.52 6.83
C ILE A 341 2.12 -11.74 6.74
N ARG A 342 2.11 -10.43 7.00
CA ARG A 342 0.89 -9.59 7.00
C ARG A 342 0.23 -9.52 5.64
N VAL A 343 1.01 -9.59 4.56
CA VAL A 343 0.52 -9.43 3.17
C VAL A 343 0.81 -10.66 2.30
N LYS A 344 1.27 -11.75 2.92
CA LYS A 344 1.62 -13.00 2.22
C LYS A 344 0.41 -13.73 1.64
N SER A 345 -0.76 -13.60 2.26
CA SER A 345 -2.01 -14.21 1.77
C SER A 345 -3.18 -13.28 2.03
N VAL A 346 -4.28 -13.50 1.30
CA VAL A 346 -5.53 -12.73 1.47
C VAL A 346 -6.05 -12.83 2.90
N SER A 347 -6.04 -14.01 3.50
CA SER A 347 -6.49 -14.23 4.88
C SER A 347 -5.63 -13.47 5.90
N ASN A 348 -4.31 -13.43 5.72
CA ASN A 348 -3.42 -12.67 6.61
C ASN A 348 -3.66 -11.16 6.48
N ALA A 349 -3.80 -10.68 5.25
CA ALA A 349 -4.12 -9.28 4.97
C ALA A 349 -5.50 -8.88 5.52
N ALA A 350 -6.49 -9.78 5.47
CA ALA A 350 -7.79 -9.58 6.08
C ALA A 350 -7.68 -9.40 7.60
N ALA A 351 -6.90 -10.24 8.27
CA ALA A 351 -6.67 -10.14 9.70
C ALA A 351 -5.93 -8.84 10.06
N TRP A 352 -4.94 -8.43 9.24
CA TRP A 352 -4.25 -7.16 9.39
C TRP A 352 -5.17 -5.95 9.23
N CYS A 353 -6.04 -5.98 8.21
CA CYS A 353 -7.02 -4.94 7.98
C CYS A 353 -7.99 -4.80 9.15
N GLN A 354 -8.52 -5.93 9.66
CA GLN A 354 -9.38 -5.91 10.82
C GLN A 354 -8.67 -5.35 12.07
N PHE A 355 -7.41 -5.75 12.29
CA PHE A 355 -6.61 -5.27 13.41
C PHE A 355 -6.43 -3.74 13.40
N LEU A 356 -6.22 -3.15 12.22
CA LEU A 356 -6.06 -1.71 12.06
C LEU A 356 -7.34 -0.96 11.67
N ASP A 357 -8.50 -1.62 11.64
CA ASP A 357 -9.76 -0.99 11.19
C ASP A 357 -9.65 -0.42 9.75
N MET A 358 -8.91 -1.09 8.87
CA MET A 358 -8.85 -0.77 7.44
C MET A 358 -10.10 -1.29 6.71
N SER A 359 -10.35 -0.73 5.52
CA SER A 359 -11.58 -1.01 4.78
C SER A 359 -11.59 -2.38 4.09
N GLY A 360 -10.41 -2.90 3.73
CA GLY A 360 -10.23 -4.27 3.24
C GLY A 360 -8.99 -4.43 2.37
N VAL A 361 -9.05 -5.36 1.42
CA VAL A 361 -7.87 -5.85 0.69
C VAL A 361 -8.03 -5.72 -0.82
N ASN A 362 -6.91 -5.54 -1.54
CA ASN A 362 -6.83 -5.68 -2.99
C ASN A 362 -5.90 -6.85 -3.31
N THR A 363 -6.42 -7.87 -3.98
CA THR A 363 -5.70 -9.12 -4.28
C THR A 363 -5.37 -9.24 -5.76
N LEU A 364 -4.37 -10.06 -6.09
CA LEU A 364 -4.07 -10.38 -7.47
C LEU A 364 -5.17 -11.28 -8.06
N VAL A 365 -5.55 -11.04 -9.31
CA VAL A 365 -6.53 -11.86 -10.05
C VAL A 365 -6.13 -13.33 -10.13
N ASN A 366 -4.82 -13.64 -10.12
CA ASN A 366 -4.32 -14.99 -10.07
C ASN A 366 -4.71 -15.71 -8.77
N ASP A 367 -4.82 -15.02 -7.63
CA ASP A 367 -5.35 -15.61 -6.40
C ASP A 367 -6.83 -15.99 -6.60
N ALA A 368 -7.61 -15.13 -7.24
CA ALA A 368 -9.03 -15.38 -7.48
C ALA A 368 -9.29 -16.54 -8.47
N LEU A 369 -8.40 -16.72 -9.45
CA LEU A 369 -8.55 -17.71 -10.51
C LEU A 369 -7.91 -19.06 -10.19
N ASN A 370 -6.77 -19.07 -9.48
CA ASN A 370 -5.88 -20.23 -9.40
C ASN A 370 -5.57 -20.69 -7.97
N ASN A 371 -6.18 -20.10 -6.94
CA ASN A 371 -5.97 -20.51 -5.56
C ASN A 371 -7.20 -21.24 -4.99
N ASP A 372 -7.04 -22.54 -4.73
CA ASP A 372 -8.09 -23.40 -4.15
C ASP A 372 -8.62 -22.91 -2.79
N THR A 373 -7.86 -22.07 -2.09
CA THR A 373 -8.25 -21.48 -0.79
C THR A 373 -8.91 -20.12 -0.91
N PHE A 374 -9.07 -19.58 -2.13
CA PHE A 374 -9.60 -18.24 -2.34
C PHE A 374 -11.04 -18.09 -1.85
N GLU A 375 -11.93 -19.06 -2.12
CA GLU A 375 -13.32 -19.01 -1.63
C GLU A 375 -13.40 -18.92 -0.10
N LYS A 376 -12.50 -19.62 0.60
CA LYS A 376 -12.39 -19.55 2.06
C LYS A 376 -11.93 -18.17 2.50
N SER A 377 -10.93 -17.60 1.83
CA SER A 377 -10.45 -16.23 2.10
C SER A 377 -11.54 -15.18 1.82
N LEU A 378 -12.32 -15.36 0.76
CA LEU A 378 -13.46 -14.50 0.42
C LEU A 378 -14.55 -14.56 1.50
N LYS A 379 -14.86 -15.75 2.01
CA LYS A 379 -15.76 -15.90 3.15
C LYS A 379 -15.22 -15.16 4.38
N ASP A 380 -13.93 -15.30 4.66
CA ASP A 380 -13.28 -14.65 5.80
C ASP A 380 -13.33 -13.11 5.71
N ILE A 381 -13.08 -12.55 4.53
CA ILE A 381 -13.25 -11.11 4.25
C ILE A 381 -14.68 -10.65 4.57
N ARG A 382 -15.69 -11.40 4.10
CA ARG A 382 -17.11 -11.08 4.32
C ARG A 382 -17.49 -11.15 5.79
N ASP A 383 -17.05 -12.20 6.49
CA ASP A 383 -17.31 -12.38 7.93
C ASP A 383 -16.68 -11.24 8.75
N LYS A 384 -15.56 -10.67 8.29
CA LYS A 384 -14.91 -9.50 8.88
C LYS A 384 -15.50 -8.16 8.44
N ASN A 385 -16.54 -8.15 7.60
CA ASN A 385 -17.12 -6.96 6.99
C ASN A 385 -16.09 -6.10 6.23
N LEU A 386 -15.09 -6.73 5.62
CA LEU A 386 -14.09 -6.07 4.79
C LEU A 386 -14.52 -6.08 3.32
N VAL A 387 -13.97 -5.16 2.53
CA VAL A 387 -14.08 -5.22 1.07
C VAL A 387 -12.96 -6.06 0.46
N ILE A 388 -13.18 -6.49 -0.78
CA ILE A 388 -12.17 -7.11 -1.61
C ILE A 388 -12.17 -6.54 -3.02
N GLY A 389 -11.06 -5.94 -3.41
CA GLY A 389 -10.76 -5.60 -4.80
C GLY A 389 -9.84 -6.60 -5.46
N VAL A 390 -9.82 -6.58 -6.79
CA VAL A 390 -8.93 -7.41 -7.62
C VAL A 390 -8.19 -6.56 -8.64
N TYR A 391 -6.90 -6.86 -8.86
CA TYR A 391 -6.05 -6.23 -9.87
C TYR A 391 -5.23 -7.27 -10.65
N GLY A 392 -4.62 -6.86 -11.76
CA GLY A 392 -3.62 -7.64 -12.50
C GLY A 392 -3.99 -7.93 -13.96
N ASP A 393 -2.98 -8.27 -14.75
CA ASP A 393 -3.05 -8.33 -16.22
C ASP A 393 -4.14 -9.25 -16.78
N LEU A 394 -4.50 -10.33 -16.06
CA LEU A 394 -5.55 -11.25 -16.52
C LEU A 394 -6.94 -10.61 -16.53
N LEU A 395 -7.12 -9.45 -15.90
CA LEU A 395 -8.36 -8.68 -15.98
C LEU A 395 -8.53 -7.97 -17.33
N ASN A 396 -7.54 -8.02 -18.22
CA ASN A 396 -7.70 -7.58 -19.61
C ASN A 396 -8.62 -8.51 -20.44
N TYR A 397 -8.88 -9.73 -19.95
CA TYR A 397 -9.83 -10.67 -20.55
C TYR A 397 -11.23 -10.53 -19.94
N GLU A 398 -12.25 -10.41 -20.80
CA GLU A 398 -13.64 -10.18 -20.37
C GLU A 398 -14.18 -11.31 -19.48
N GLU A 399 -13.89 -12.56 -19.83
CA GLU A 399 -14.28 -13.73 -19.05
C GLU A 399 -13.84 -13.65 -17.57
N ASN A 400 -12.62 -13.17 -17.32
CA ASN A 400 -12.08 -13.03 -15.97
C ASN A 400 -12.76 -11.89 -15.21
N ARG A 401 -13.07 -10.78 -15.88
CA ARG A 401 -13.85 -9.68 -15.27
C ARG A 401 -15.27 -10.14 -14.92
N VAL A 402 -15.94 -10.87 -15.82
CA VAL A 402 -17.28 -11.43 -15.57
C VAL A 402 -17.24 -12.42 -14.41
N TYR A 403 -16.23 -13.29 -14.36
CA TYR A 403 -16.02 -14.21 -13.24
C TYR A 403 -15.87 -13.45 -11.91
N CYS A 404 -15.01 -12.44 -11.84
CA CYS A 404 -14.81 -11.62 -10.63
C CYS A 404 -16.09 -10.89 -10.19
N ARG A 405 -16.90 -10.38 -11.14
CA ARG A 405 -18.22 -9.79 -10.82
C ARG A 405 -19.19 -10.82 -10.23
N ASN A 406 -19.24 -12.02 -10.81
CA ASN A 406 -20.11 -13.10 -10.33
C ASN A 406 -19.69 -13.66 -8.97
N LEU A 407 -18.39 -13.65 -8.66
CA LEU A 407 -17.90 -13.95 -7.32
C LEU A 407 -18.35 -12.90 -6.29
N GLY A 408 -18.73 -11.71 -6.74
CA GLY A 408 -19.13 -10.59 -5.89
C GLY A 408 -17.94 -9.90 -5.24
N LEU A 409 -16.87 -9.65 -6.01
CA LEU A 409 -15.76 -8.78 -5.59
C LEU A 409 -16.20 -7.30 -5.71
N ASP A 410 -15.72 -6.45 -4.82
CA ASP A 410 -16.20 -5.08 -4.64
C ASP A 410 -15.53 -4.07 -5.58
N LEU A 411 -14.27 -4.28 -5.96
CA LEU A 411 -13.53 -3.45 -6.91
C LEU A 411 -12.86 -4.31 -7.98
N ILE A 412 -12.89 -3.88 -9.24
CA ILE A 412 -12.20 -4.54 -10.35
C ILE A 412 -11.31 -3.49 -11.03
N ILE A 413 -10.00 -3.65 -10.90
CA ILE A 413 -8.97 -2.69 -11.34
C ILE A 413 -8.28 -3.24 -12.58
N TYR A 414 -8.45 -2.61 -13.75
CA TYR A 414 -7.98 -3.16 -15.01
C TYR A 414 -7.63 -2.10 -16.07
N ASP A 415 -6.83 -2.48 -17.05
CA ASP A 415 -6.44 -1.63 -18.16
C ASP A 415 -7.55 -1.52 -19.21
N ASN A 416 -7.42 -0.55 -20.11
CA ASN A 416 -8.28 -0.36 -21.28
C ASN A 416 -9.77 -0.23 -20.93
N ILE A 417 -10.09 0.33 -19.77
CA ILE A 417 -11.46 0.54 -19.32
C ILE A 417 -12.27 1.40 -20.31
N HIS A 418 -11.64 2.37 -20.97
CA HIS A 418 -12.23 3.19 -22.04
C HIS A 418 -12.60 2.41 -23.30
N VAL A 419 -12.02 1.23 -23.50
CA VAL A 419 -12.34 0.32 -24.60
C VAL A 419 -13.42 -0.67 -24.16
N PHE A 420 -13.27 -1.27 -22.98
CA PHE A 420 -14.07 -2.39 -22.53
C PHE A 420 -15.36 -2.01 -21.80
N ASN A 421 -15.43 -0.84 -21.19
CA ASN A 421 -16.57 -0.41 -20.36
C ASN A 421 -17.28 0.80 -20.96
N LYS A 422 -17.67 0.69 -22.23
CA LYS A 422 -18.41 1.73 -22.92
C LYS A 422 -19.87 1.72 -22.47
N THR A 423 -20.42 2.91 -22.21
CA THR A 423 -21.87 3.09 -22.17
C THR A 423 -22.44 2.82 -23.56
N SER A 424 -23.47 1.97 -23.62
CA SER A 424 -24.30 1.76 -24.82
C SER A 424 -25.03 3.02 -25.23
#